data_AF-A0AAE0YIU1-F1
#
_entry.id   AF-A0AAE0YIU1-F1
#
_cell.length_a   1.000
_cell.length_b   1.000
_cell.length_c   1.000
_cell.angle_alpha   90.00
_cell.angle_beta   90.00
_cell.angle_gamma   90.00
#
_symmetry.space_group_name_H-M   'P 1'
#
loop_
_entity.id
_entity.type
_entity.pdbx_description
1 polymer ?
#
loop_
_entity_poly.entity_id
_entity_poly.type
_entity_poly.pdbx_seq_one_letter_code
_entity_poly.pdbx_strand_id
1 'polypeptide(L)'
;MRVEKCFFCSAPIYPGHGINFVRNDSKFFRFCRSKCHKAFQKKRNPRKARWTKAFRKSAGKELTVDASLEFEKRRNEPVKYNKELWQNTVKAMQRIEEIKTRRQNHFIANRLKKGKELRKLADKVEVEKNIHLIKSPAAGLKQRKQMVEVVMERDVEQMEEN
;
A
#
# COMPACT_ATOMS: atom_id res chain seq x y z
N MET A 1 -24.11 -16.47 9.01
CA MET A 1 -23.61 -15.09 9.21
C MET A 1 -22.94 -14.61 7.91
N ARG A 2 -23.18 -13.39 7.43
CA ARG A 2 -22.62 -12.89 6.16
C ARG A 2 -21.82 -11.60 6.38
N VAL A 3 -20.61 -11.55 5.83
CA VAL A 3 -19.81 -10.33 5.76
C VAL A 3 -20.20 -9.58 4.49
N GLU A 4 -20.68 -8.36 4.66
CA GLU A 4 -21.15 -7.53 3.55
C GLU A 4 -20.09 -6.52 3.14
N LYS A 5 -20.18 -5.97 1.92
CA LYS A 5 -19.29 -4.90 1.49
C LYS A 5 -19.99 -3.55 1.66
N CYS A 6 -19.26 -2.56 2.15
CA CYS A 6 -19.76 -1.19 2.20
C CYS A 6 -19.94 -0.60 0.80
N PHE A 7 -21.06 0.09 0.59
CA PHE A 7 -21.37 0.75 -0.67
C PHE A 7 -20.32 1.81 -1.07
N PHE A 8 -19.82 2.59 -0.10
CA PHE A 8 -18.89 3.70 -0.39
C PHE A 8 -17.42 3.28 -0.36
N CYS A 9 -17.00 2.60 0.71
CA CYS A 9 -15.59 2.25 0.97
C CYS A 9 -15.18 0.90 0.36
N SER A 10 -16.16 0.01 0.05
CA SER A 10 -15.97 -1.41 -0.27
C SER A 10 -15.23 -2.24 0.80
N ALA A 11 -15.06 -1.71 2.01
CA ALA A 11 -14.52 -2.46 3.15
C ALA A 11 -15.56 -3.49 3.65
N PRO A 12 -15.10 -4.57 4.30
CA PRO A 12 -16.00 -5.54 4.92
C PRO A 12 -16.79 -4.91 6.08
N ILE A 13 -18.03 -5.36 6.23
CA ILE A 13 -18.96 -5.02 7.31
C ILE A 13 -19.30 -6.32 8.03
N TYR A 14 -18.86 -6.43 9.26
CA TYR A 14 -19.23 -7.54 10.15
C TYR A 14 -20.59 -7.25 10.80
N PRO A 15 -21.35 -8.28 11.20
CA PRO A 15 -22.63 -8.06 11.85
C PRO A 15 -22.50 -7.27 13.15
N GLY A 16 -23.52 -6.44 13.43
CA GLY A 16 -23.48 -5.49 14.53
C GLY A 16 -22.65 -4.23 14.26
N HIS A 17 -22.03 -4.10 13.07
CA HIS A 17 -21.26 -2.91 12.71
C HIS A 17 -21.86 -2.13 11.54
N GLY A 18 -21.67 -0.82 11.56
CA GLY A 18 -22.06 0.07 10.48
C GLY A 18 -23.51 0.58 10.57
N ILE A 19 -23.99 1.11 9.46
CA ILE A 19 -25.34 1.68 9.33
C ILE A 19 -25.94 1.17 8.02
N ASN A 20 -27.23 0.82 8.04
CA ASN A 20 -27.99 0.45 6.86
C ASN A 20 -28.98 1.59 6.54
N PHE A 21 -28.97 2.04 5.30
CA PHE A 21 -29.94 3.00 4.77
C PHE A 21 -30.78 2.29 3.71
N VAL A 22 -32.10 2.29 3.90
CA VAL A 22 -33.06 1.77 2.94
C VAL A 22 -33.68 2.96 2.23
N ARG A 23 -33.56 3.01 0.91
CA ARG A 23 -34.18 4.05 0.09
C ARG A 23 -35.58 3.58 -0.35
N ASN A 24 -36.46 4.53 -0.69
CA ASN A 24 -37.84 4.26 -1.11
C ASN A 24 -37.97 3.29 -2.31
N ASP A 25 -36.93 3.15 -3.15
CA ASP A 25 -36.87 2.15 -4.23
C ASP A 25 -36.45 0.74 -3.75
N SER A 26 -36.61 0.46 -2.46
CA SER A 26 -36.21 -0.77 -1.77
C SER A 26 -34.72 -1.12 -1.92
N LYS A 27 -33.86 -0.15 -2.27
CA LYS A 27 -32.41 -0.37 -2.34
C LYS A 27 -31.77 -0.25 -0.97
N PHE A 28 -31.00 -1.27 -0.64
CA PHE A 28 -30.23 -1.35 0.61
C PHE A 28 -28.81 -0.81 0.39
N PHE A 29 -28.46 0.25 1.10
CA PHE A 29 -27.11 0.80 1.16
C PHE A 29 -26.51 0.51 2.54
N ARG A 30 -25.47 -0.32 2.57
CA ARG A 30 -24.75 -0.66 3.81
C ARG A 30 -23.46 0.15 3.91
N PHE A 31 -23.20 0.72 5.08
CA PHE A 31 -22.03 1.56 5.32
C PHE A 31 -21.15 1.04 6.43
N CYS A 32 -19.84 0.96 6.19
CA CYS A 32 -18.85 0.48 7.15
C CYS A 32 -18.78 1.39 8.40
N ARG A 33 -18.85 2.72 8.21
CA ARG A 33 -18.66 3.72 9.28
C ARG A 33 -19.44 5.00 8.97
N SER A 34 -19.64 5.86 9.97
CA SER A 34 -20.31 7.16 9.84
C SER A 34 -19.68 8.06 8.77
N LYS A 35 -18.36 8.01 8.57
CA LYS A 35 -17.65 8.71 7.47
C LYS A 35 -18.23 8.39 6.10
N CYS A 36 -18.55 7.12 5.83
CA CYS A 36 -19.08 6.66 4.55
C CYS A 36 -20.54 7.09 4.39
N HIS A 37 -21.31 6.96 5.46
CA HIS A 37 -22.71 7.37 5.50
C HIS A 37 -22.85 8.89 5.25
N LYS A 38 -22.10 9.72 5.99
CA LYS A 38 -22.07 11.18 5.80
C LYS A 38 -21.59 11.57 4.39
N ALA A 39 -20.61 10.86 3.82
CA ALA A 39 -20.16 11.12 2.46
C ALA A 39 -21.23 10.81 1.41
N PHE A 40 -22.00 9.73 1.61
CA PHE A 40 -23.15 9.37 0.79
C PHE A 40 -24.28 10.40 0.90
N GLN A 41 -24.61 10.85 2.12
CA GLN A 41 -25.60 11.92 2.35
C GLN A 41 -25.19 13.22 1.64
N LYS A 42 -23.90 13.56 1.67
CA LYS A 42 -23.31 14.69 0.93
C LYS A 42 -23.19 14.44 -0.58
N LYS A 43 -23.81 13.38 -1.11
CA LYS A 43 -23.82 13.00 -2.54
C LYS A 43 -22.42 12.93 -3.17
N ARG A 44 -21.38 12.60 -2.38
CA ARG A 44 -20.01 12.49 -2.90
C ARG A 44 -19.90 11.23 -3.75
N ASN A 45 -19.25 11.34 -4.92
CA ASN A 45 -19.03 10.18 -5.79
C ASN A 45 -17.86 9.33 -5.26
N PRO A 46 -18.06 8.03 -4.92
CA PRO A 46 -16.98 7.15 -4.46
C PRO A 46 -15.83 7.04 -5.47
N ARG A 47 -16.11 7.12 -6.78
CA ARG A 47 -15.10 7.05 -7.86
C ARG A 47 -14.20 8.28 -7.93
N LYS A 48 -14.55 9.39 -7.27
CA LYS A 48 -13.70 10.59 -7.15
C LYS A 48 -12.97 10.65 -5.79
N ALA A 49 -13.40 9.85 -4.81
CA ALA A 49 -12.80 9.82 -3.48
C ALA A 49 -11.55 8.91 -3.46
N ARG A 50 -10.35 9.51 -3.41
CA ARG A 50 -9.05 8.84 -3.59
C ARG A 50 -8.77 7.62 -2.69
N TRP A 51 -9.40 7.56 -1.51
CA TRP A 51 -9.20 6.51 -0.51
C TRP A 51 -10.11 5.29 -0.69
N THR A 52 -11.13 5.36 -1.55
CA THR A 52 -12.06 4.25 -1.77
C THR A 52 -11.46 3.20 -2.71
N LYS A 53 -11.92 1.95 -2.60
CA LYS A 53 -11.56 0.91 -3.57
C LYS A 53 -12.14 1.20 -4.96
N ALA A 54 -13.31 1.83 -5.04
CA ALA A 54 -13.91 2.25 -6.31
C ALA A 54 -12.98 3.18 -7.11
N PHE A 55 -12.44 4.24 -6.48
CA PHE A 55 -11.45 5.11 -7.13
C PHE A 55 -10.19 4.34 -7.52
N ARG A 56 -9.69 3.48 -6.64
CA ARG A 56 -8.45 2.74 -6.89
C ARG A 56 -8.57 1.80 -8.09
N LYS A 57 -9.70 1.12 -8.25
CA LYS A 57 -9.99 0.28 -9.41
C LYS A 57 -10.11 1.10 -10.70
N SER A 58 -10.88 2.19 -10.68
CA SER A 58 -11.05 3.03 -11.88
C SER A 58 -9.78 3.78 -12.29
N ALA A 59 -8.92 4.13 -11.35
CA ALA A 59 -7.65 4.82 -11.59
C ALA A 59 -6.46 3.86 -11.85
N GLY A 60 -6.72 2.56 -12.07
CA GLY A 60 -5.66 1.57 -12.36
C GLY A 60 -4.67 1.35 -11.20
N LYS A 61 -5.08 1.61 -9.95
CA LYS A 61 -4.23 1.43 -8.77
C LYS A 61 -4.27 0.02 -8.18
N GLU A 62 -5.18 -0.83 -8.64
CA GLU A 62 -5.34 -2.21 -8.22
C GLU A 62 -5.57 -3.10 -9.45
N LEU A 63 -5.28 -4.39 -9.30
CA LEU A 63 -5.59 -5.38 -10.32
C LEU A 63 -7.11 -5.57 -10.40
N THR A 64 -7.70 -5.23 -11.55
CA THR A 64 -9.16 -5.25 -11.76
C THR A 64 -9.66 -6.49 -12.49
N VAL A 65 -8.91 -6.97 -13.48
CA VAL A 65 -9.25 -8.11 -14.33
C VAL A 65 -8.31 -9.26 -13.99
N ASP A 66 -8.80 -10.25 -13.24
CA ASP A 66 -8.04 -11.45 -12.88
C ASP A 66 -8.98 -12.61 -12.54
N ALA A 67 -8.64 -13.81 -13.00
CA ALA A 67 -9.45 -15.01 -12.79
C ALA A 67 -9.65 -15.36 -11.30
N SER A 68 -8.72 -15.00 -10.41
CA SER A 68 -8.90 -15.25 -8.96
C SER A 68 -10.08 -14.48 -8.36
N LEU A 69 -10.52 -13.40 -8.99
CA LEU A 69 -11.65 -12.59 -8.51
C LEU A 69 -13.02 -13.20 -8.85
N GLU A 70 -13.08 -14.08 -9.85
CA GLU A 70 -14.34 -14.70 -10.32
C GLU A 70 -14.94 -15.69 -9.31
N PHE A 71 -14.10 -16.20 -8.40
CA PHE A 71 -14.53 -17.12 -7.35
C PHE A 71 -15.40 -16.44 -6.27
N GLU A 72 -15.26 -15.11 -6.06
CA GLU A 72 -16.08 -14.32 -5.12
C GLU A 72 -17.45 -13.92 -5.74
N LYS A 73 -18.11 -14.84 -6.44
CA LYS A 73 -19.43 -14.60 -7.06
C LYS A 73 -20.58 -14.93 -6.11
N ARG A 74 -21.67 -14.16 -6.20
CA ARG A 74 -22.92 -14.48 -5.50
C ARG A 74 -23.60 -15.64 -6.23
N ARG A 75 -23.79 -16.76 -5.54
CA ARG A 75 -24.57 -17.91 -6.04
C ARG A 75 -26.02 -17.74 -5.61
N ASN A 76 -26.94 -17.77 -6.58
CA ASN A 76 -28.39 -17.69 -6.32
C ASN A 76 -29.01 -19.09 -6.21
N GLU A 77 -28.39 -20.10 -6.83
CA GLU A 77 -28.81 -21.49 -6.76
C GLU A 77 -27.99 -22.22 -5.67
N PRO A 78 -28.65 -22.82 -4.67
CA PRO A 78 -27.99 -23.63 -3.66
C PRO A 78 -27.65 -25.03 -4.21
N VAL A 79 -26.54 -25.60 -3.75
CA VAL A 79 -26.17 -26.98 -4.03
C VAL A 79 -26.42 -27.81 -2.78
N LYS A 80 -26.84 -29.07 -2.95
CA LYS A 80 -26.99 -30.02 -1.85
C LYS A 80 -25.66 -30.17 -1.10
N TYR A 81 -25.73 -30.24 0.22
CA TYR A 81 -24.53 -30.41 1.04
C TYR A 81 -23.82 -31.73 0.71
N ASN A 82 -22.52 -31.65 0.44
CA ASN A 82 -21.60 -32.79 0.34
C ASN A 82 -20.31 -32.46 1.09
N LYS A 83 -19.89 -33.33 2.01
CA LYS A 83 -18.71 -33.15 2.86
C LYS A 83 -17.42 -33.02 2.05
N GLU A 84 -17.21 -33.86 1.04
CA GLU A 84 -16.00 -33.86 0.21
C GLU A 84 -15.88 -32.56 -0.59
N LEU A 85 -16.99 -32.14 -1.21
CA LEU A 85 -17.08 -30.87 -1.93
C LEU A 85 -16.70 -29.69 -1.01
N TRP A 86 -17.24 -29.65 0.21
CA TRP A 86 -16.94 -28.60 1.17
C TRP A 86 -15.48 -28.59 1.62
N GLN A 87 -14.90 -29.76 1.94
CA GLN A 87 -13.50 -29.88 2.32
C GLN A 87 -12.56 -29.40 1.19
N ASN A 88 -12.83 -29.82 -0.04
CA ASN A 88 -12.07 -29.39 -1.22
C ASN A 88 -12.22 -27.89 -1.47
N THR A 89 -13.42 -27.33 -1.27
CA THR A 89 -13.69 -25.90 -1.43
C THR A 89 -12.90 -25.07 -0.42
N VAL A 90 -12.85 -25.46 0.85
CA VAL A 90 -12.09 -24.74 1.89
C VAL A 90 -10.59 -24.73 1.58
N LYS A 91 -10.03 -25.87 1.15
CA LYS A 91 -8.62 -25.95 0.72
C LYS A 91 -8.35 -25.06 -0.51
N ALA A 92 -9.24 -25.10 -1.50
CA ALA A 92 -9.14 -24.28 -2.71
C ALA A 92 -9.20 -22.78 -2.39
N MET A 93 -10.06 -22.36 -1.45
CA MET A 93 -10.17 -20.95 -1.04
C MET A 93 -8.86 -20.39 -0.49
N GLN A 94 -8.14 -21.14 0.36
CA GLN A 94 -6.85 -20.72 0.89
C GLN A 94 -5.83 -20.51 -0.24
N ARG A 95 -5.75 -21.50 -1.15
CA ARG A 95 -4.85 -21.43 -2.31
C ARG A 95 -5.16 -20.27 -3.25
N ILE A 96 -6.44 -19.98 -3.48
CA ILE A 96 -6.88 -18.87 -4.33
C ILE A 96 -6.44 -17.53 -3.71
N GLU A 97 -6.59 -17.36 -2.39
CA GLU A 97 -6.20 -16.11 -1.72
C GLU A 97 -4.68 -15.88 -1.73
N GLU A 98 -3.87 -16.93 -1.62
CA GLU A 98 -2.41 -16.85 -1.82
C GLU A 98 -2.05 -16.36 -3.23
N ILE A 99 -2.66 -16.98 -4.26
CA ILE A 99 -2.42 -16.63 -5.67
C ILE A 99 -2.82 -15.18 -5.93
N LYS A 100 -3.99 -14.78 -5.44
CA LYS A 100 -4.52 -13.42 -5.55
C LYS A 100 -3.60 -12.41 -4.88
N THR A 101 -3.19 -12.66 -3.65
CA THR A 101 -2.28 -11.78 -2.89
C THR A 101 -0.96 -11.61 -3.63
N ARG A 102 -0.37 -12.72 -4.10
CA ARG A 102 0.88 -12.69 -4.89
C ARG A 102 0.75 -11.85 -6.16
N ARG A 103 -0.33 -12.04 -6.94
CA ARG A 103 -0.58 -11.26 -8.17
C ARG A 103 -0.83 -9.78 -7.89
N GLN A 104 -1.57 -9.45 -6.85
CA GLN A 104 -1.81 -8.07 -6.44
C GLN A 104 -0.52 -7.37 -6.00
N ASN A 105 0.31 -8.06 -5.21
CA ASN A 105 1.61 -7.53 -4.78
C ASN A 105 2.54 -7.28 -5.96
N HIS A 106 2.60 -8.22 -6.92
CA HIS A 106 3.36 -8.05 -8.15
C HIS A 106 2.89 -6.84 -8.97
N PHE A 107 1.57 -6.67 -9.14
CA PHE A 107 0.99 -5.50 -9.82
C PHE A 107 1.39 -4.18 -9.13
N ILE A 108 1.31 -4.14 -7.80
CA ILE A 108 1.69 -2.96 -7.00
C ILE A 108 3.19 -2.69 -7.12
N ALA A 109 4.04 -3.71 -7.06
CA ALA A 109 5.50 -3.58 -7.18
C ALA A 109 5.90 -3.00 -8.54
N ASN A 110 5.35 -3.53 -9.64
CA ASN A 110 5.61 -3.03 -10.99
C ASN A 110 5.18 -1.57 -11.16
N ARG A 111 4.06 -1.18 -10.55
CA ARG A 111 3.61 0.21 -10.56
C ARG A 111 4.57 1.12 -9.78
N LEU A 112 5.06 0.69 -8.62
CA LEU A 112 5.94 1.49 -7.77
C LEU A 112 7.36 1.61 -8.34
N LYS A 113 7.83 0.63 -9.13
CA LYS A 113 9.15 0.64 -9.77
C LYS A 113 9.42 1.91 -10.56
N LYS A 114 8.44 2.40 -11.34
CA LYS A 114 8.54 3.65 -12.12
C LYS A 114 8.85 4.88 -11.26
N GLY A 115 8.30 4.94 -10.04
CA GLY A 115 8.55 6.04 -9.12
C GLY A 115 9.99 6.08 -8.60
N LYS A 116 10.65 4.92 -8.48
CA LYS A 116 12.05 4.82 -8.06
C LYS A 116 12.99 5.37 -9.13
N GLU A 117 12.71 5.09 -10.39
CA GLU A 117 13.48 5.60 -11.55
C GLU A 117 13.39 7.13 -11.62
N LEU A 118 12.18 7.68 -11.52
CA LEU A 118 11.97 9.14 -11.51
C LEU A 118 12.66 9.82 -10.32
N ARG A 119 12.60 9.22 -9.13
CA ARG A 119 13.30 9.75 -7.96
C ARG A 119 14.81 9.79 -8.18
N LYS A 120 15.40 8.70 -8.67
CA LYS A 120 16.84 8.65 -8.97
C LYS A 120 17.27 9.73 -9.98
N LEU A 121 16.43 10.02 -10.98
CA LEU A 121 16.69 11.10 -11.93
C LEU A 121 16.59 12.48 -11.27
N ALA A 122 15.57 12.70 -10.43
CA ALA A 122 15.42 13.94 -9.69
C ALA A 122 16.60 14.18 -8.72
N ASP A 123 17.02 13.14 -7.99
CA ASP A 123 18.15 13.21 -7.06
C ASP A 123 19.45 13.60 -7.78
N LYS A 124 19.69 13.07 -8.99
CA LYS A 124 20.85 13.47 -9.82
C LYS A 124 20.80 14.95 -10.17
N VAL A 125 19.66 15.42 -10.67
CA VAL A 125 19.45 16.83 -11.04
C VAL A 125 19.59 17.74 -9.81
N GLU A 126 19.13 17.30 -8.65
CA GLU A 126 19.26 18.03 -7.39
C GLU A 126 20.73 18.16 -6.97
N VAL A 127 21.49 17.07 -7.01
CA VAL A 127 22.93 17.06 -6.70
C VAL A 127 23.72 17.95 -7.66
N GLU A 128 23.40 17.91 -8.95
CA GLU A 128 24.05 18.75 -9.97
C GLU A 128 23.79 20.25 -9.73
N LYS A 129 22.56 20.63 -9.42
CA LYS A 129 22.18 22.04 -9.17
C LYS A 129 22.71 22.55 -7.82
N ASN A 130 22.65 21.71 -6.80
CA ASN A 130 22.93 22.07 -5.42
C ASN A 130 24.31 21.56 -4.95
N ILE A 131 25.24 21.35 -5.88
CA ILE A 131 26.58 20.83 -5.58
C ILE A 131 27.32 21.65 -4.51
N HIS A 132 27.06 22.96 -4.47
CA HIS A 132 27.65 23.90 -3.52
C HIS A 132 27.24 23.65 -2.05
N LEU A 133 26.08 23.02 -1.81
CA LEU A 133 25.63 22.67 -0.45
C LEU A 133 26.33 21.41 0.08
N ILE A 134 26.98 20.65 -0.81
CA ILE A 134 27.61 19.37 -0.50
C ILE A 134 29.11 19.61 -0.34
N LYS A 135 29.64 19.52 0.88
CA LYS A 135 31.09 19.44 1.10
C LYS A 135 31.61 18.09 0.61
N SER A 136 32.75 18.07 -0.08
CA SER A 136 33.40 16.84 -0.51
C SER A 136 33.63 15.91 0.70
N PRO A 137 33.24 14.62 0.65
CA PRO A 137 33.53 13.66 1.72
C PRO A 137 35.03 13.57 2.07
N ALA A 138 35.91 13.88 1.11
CA ALA A 138 37.36 13.94 1.32
C ALA A 138 37.83 15.19 2.09
N ALA A 139 37.03 16.25 2.15
CA ALA A 139 37.38 17.46 2.90
C ALA A 139 37.50 17.20 4.41
N GLY A 140 36.65 16.33 4.97
CA GLY A 140 36.74 15.91 6.38
C GLY A 140 37.91 14.93 6.64
N LEU A 141 38.30 14.14 5.65
CA LEU A 141 39.45 13.23 5.74
C LEU A 141 40.79 13.97 5.79
N LYS A 142 40.94 15.07 5.02
CA LYS A 142 42.12 15.95 5.11
C LYS A 142 42.27 16.58 6.50
N GLN A 143 41.18 17.09 7.06
CA GLN A 143 41.16 17.67 8.42
C GLN A 143 41.52 16.64 9.49
N ARG A 144 40.99 15.41 9.39
CA ARG A 144 41.36 14.31 10.28
C ARG A 144 42.83 13.90 10.13
N LYS A 145 43.34 13.81 8.90
CA LYS A 145 44.73 13.43 8.64
C LYS A 145 45.72 14.46 9.21
N GLN A 146 45.43 15.74 9.03
CA GLN A 146 46.18 16.84 9.66
C GLN A 146 46.12 16.78 11.19
N MET A 147 44.95 16.51 11.79
CA MET A 147 44.89 16.34 13.25
C MET A 147 45.73 15.15 13.74
N VAL A 148 45.77 14.04 13.01
CA VAL A 148 46.57 12.86 13.39
C VAL A 148 48.06 13.15 13.24
N GLU A 149 48.50 13.81 12.17
CA GLU A 149 49.90 14.25 12.01
C GLU A 149 50.34 15.18 13.17
N VAL A 150 49.52 16.17 13.53
CA VAL A 150 49.83 17.11 14.63
C VAL A 150 49.88 16.43 16.00
N VAL A 151 49.10 15.36 16.20
CA VAL A 151 49.17 14.57 17.45
C VAL A 151 50.44 13.70 17.46
N MET A 152 50.79 13.06 16.34
CA MET A 152 52.02 12.27 16.27
C MET A 152 53.28 13.14 16.39
N GLU A 153 53.31 14.35 15.83
CA GLU A 153 54.43 15.28 16.03
C GLU A 153 54.60 15.66 17.50
N ARG A 154 53.51 15.95 18.23
CA ARG A 154 53.57 16.21 19.67
C ARG A 154 54.03 15.01 20.49
N ASP A 155 53.58 13.80 20.14
CA ASP A 155 53.97 12.58 20.84
C ASP A 155 55.46 12.27 20.64
N VAL A 156 56.02 12.62 19.47
CA VAL A 156 57.47 12.50 19.17
C VAL A 156 58.27 13.56 19.93
N GLU A 157 57.83 14.81 19.94
CA GLU A 157 58.47 15.89 20.72
C GLU A 157 58.50 15.57 22.23
N GLN A 158 57.42 15.00 22.78
CA GLN A 158 57.37 14.56 24.18
C GLN A 158 58.26 13.35 24.52
N MET A 159 58.65 12.55 23.52
CA MET A 159 59.61 11.45 23.69
C MET A 159 61.07 11.91 23.57
N GLU A 160 61.34 13.03 22.92
CA GLU A 160 62.69 13.60 22.78
C GLU A 160 63.09 14.50 23.98
N GLU A 161 62.12 14.98 24.77
CA GLU A 161 62.33 15.81 25.96
C GLU A 161 62.50 15.02 27.29
N ASN A 162 62.42 13.69 27.28
CA ASN A 162 62.65 12.80 28.45
C ASN A 162 63.93 11.96 28.29
#